data_AF-A0A2V6MU88-F1
#
_entry.id   AF-A0A2V6MU88-F1
#
_cell.length_a   1.000
_cell.length_b   1.000
_cell.length_c   1.000
_cell.angle_alpha   90.00
_cell.angle_beta   90.00
_cell.angle_gamma   90.00
#
_symmetry.space_group_name_H-M   'P 1'
#
loop_
_entity.id
_entity.type
_entity.pdbx_description
1 polymer ?
#
loop_
_entity_poly.entity_id
_entity_poly.type
_entity_poly.pdbx_seq_one_letter_code
_entity_poly.pdbx_strand_id
1 'polypeptide(L)'
;MTLRFVILVIAFATFSTALPAQETATAAPVPVATPTGITNPKAATRAWLDTMPPNEKARADAYFEGSYWLILWNFLLTVAIALLLLTTKLSARIRNLAAALTSFRPVQAGIYAIGFAIITWALNLPLSCYEAFAREHQYGMSNQTFGAWFGESLKALAIALVILPIVFAILYSIFRVTQRTWWIWATIFGTILTTLLNMAGPVFIEPIFNKYTPLTDPEVRDPINPGPASFCGGSIATNETGQRQRLGLSRNDADRS
;
A
#
# COMPACT_ATOMS: atom_id res chain seq x y z
N MET A 1 -0.08 -8.58 -37.77
CA MET A 1 -1.19 -7.68 -37.37
C MET A 1 -1.12 -7.38 -35.86
N THR A 2 0.06 -7.00 -35.36
CA THR A 2 0.38 -6.96 -33.92
C THR A 2 1.14 -5.70 -33.52
N LEU A 3 1.47 -4.83 -34.49
CA LEU A 3 2.30 -3.65 -34.26
C LEU A 3 1.51 -2.33 -34.14
N ARG A 4 0.20 -2.36 -34.44
CA ARG A 4 -0.68 -1.17 -34.34
C ARG A 4 -1.43 -1.06 -33.01
N PHE A 5 -1.52 -2.13 -32.23
CA PHE A 5 -2.14 -2.12 -30.89
C PHE A 5 -1.20 -1.68 -29.77
N VAL A 6 0.12 -1.70 -30.02
CA VAL A 6 1.13 -1.27 -29.04
C VAL A 6 1.33 0.25 -29.03
N ILE A 7 0.96 0.93 -30.12
CA ILE A 7 1.16 2.39 -30.28
C ILE A 7 -0.06 3.19 -29.77
N LEU A 8 -1.21 2.56 -29.58
CA LEU A 8 -2.44 3.24 -29.16
C LEU A 8 -2.57 3.43 -27.63
N VAL A 9 -1.67 2.85 -26.83
CA VAL A 9 -1.67 2.99 -25.36
C VAL A 9 -0.69 4.08 -24.88
N ILE A 10 0.14 4.62 -25.76
CA ILE A 10 1.17 5.63 -25.42
C ILE A 10 0.71 7.08 -25.76
N ALA A 11 -0.46 7.26 -26.36
CA ALA A 11 -0.89 8.55 -26.94
C ALA A 11 -1.94 9.33 -26.15
N PHE A 12 -2.05 9.17 -24.82
CA PHE A 12 -2.90 10.03 -23.99
C PHE A 12 -2.11 10.65 -22.83
N ALA A 13 -1.07 11.39 -23.21
CA ALA A 13 -0.30 12.24 -22.32
C ALA A 13 -0.32 13.68 -22.82
N THR A 14 -1.47 14.33 -22.82
CA THR A 14 -1.57 15.80 -22.82
C THR A 14 -3.00 16.20 -22.45
N PHE A 15 -3.24 16.49 -21.17
CA PHE A 15 -4.12 17.58 -20.77
C PHE A 15 -3.71 18.02 -19.36
N SER A 16 -2.59 18.74 -19.30
CA SER A 16 -2.19 19.47 -18.10
C SER A 16 -2.94 20.80 -18.10
N THR A 17 -4.04 20.88 -17.37
CA THR A 17 -4.52 22.17 -16.87
C THR A 17 -3.68 22.50 -15.65
N ALA A 18 -2.76 23.45 -15.80
CA ALA A 18 -2.03 24.02 -14.68
C ALA A 18 -3.04 24.69 -13.72
N LEU A 19 -3.19 24.14 -12.52
CA LEU A 19 -3.84 24.85 -11.42
C LEU A 19 -2.84 25.88 -10.88
N PRO A 20 -3.26 27.14 -10.65
CA PRO A 20 -2.38 28.17 -10.18
C PRO A 20 -1.97 27.93 -8.72
N ALA A 21 -0.69 28.26 -8.47
CA ALA A 21 -0.07 28.70 -7.23
C ALA A 21 -0.62 28.19 -5.88
N GLN A 22 0.27 27.43 -5.25
CA GLN A 22 0.36 27.10 -3.83
C GLN A 22 -0.06 28.22 -2.88
N GLU A 23 -1.13 27.98 -2.15
CA GLU A 23 -1.46 28.73 -0.94
C GLU A 23 -0.87 27.97 0.25
N THR A 24 0.02 28.64 0.97
CA THR A 24 0.60 28.23 2.25
C THR A 24 -0.45 27.59 3.16
N ALA A 25 -0.08 26.53 3.86
CA ALA A 25 -0.91 25.88 4.87
C ALA A 25 -1.49 26.92 5.84
N THR A 26 -2.74 27.31 5.58
CA THR A 26 -3.55 28.09 6.51
C THR A 26 -3.75 27.23 7.74
N ALA A 27 -3.66 27.87 8.91
CA ALA A 27 -3.70 27.28 10.23
C ALA A 27 -4.68 26.11 10.36
N ALA A 28 -4.28 25.10 11.14
CA ALA A 28 -5.11 23.95 11.48
C ALA A 28 -6.56 24.38 11.79
N PRO A 29 -7.57 23.70 11.24
CA PRO A 29 -8.96 24.05 11.51
C PRO A 29 -9.18 24.06 13.02
N VAL A 30 -9.68 25.18 13.52
CA VAL A 30 -10.07 25.38 14.92
C VAL A 30 -10.93 24.17 15.35
N PRO A 31 -10.74 23.58 16.54
CA PRO A 31 -11.53 22.43 16.96
C PRO A 31 -13.01 22.81 16.94
N VAL A 32 -13.75 22.34 15.94
CA VAL A 32 -15.19 22.51 15.87
C VAL A 32 -15.77 21.67 16.99
N ALA A 33 -16.45 22.31 17.94
CA ALA A 33 -17.10 21.62 19.05
C ALA A 33 -18.00 20.50 18.50
N THR A 34 -17.76 19.26 18.96
CA THR A 34 -18.57 18.11 18.55
C THR A 34 -20.03 18.37 18.94
N PRO A 35 -20.97 18.50 17.98
CA PRO A 35 -22.36 18.80 18.32
C PRO A 35 -22.94 17.64 19.14
N THR A 36 -23.28 17.88 20.41
CA THR A 36 -23.99 16.89 21.22
C THR A 36 -25.47 16.91 20.82
N GLY A 37 -26.04 15.73 20.51
CA GLY A 37 -27.44 15.61 20.11
C GLY A 37 -27.71 15.73 18.60
N ILE A 38 -26.91 15.08 17.75
CA ILE A 38 -27.16 15.03 16.30
C ILE A 38 -28.46 14.25 16.02
N THR A 39 -29.56 14.97 15.80
CA THR A 39 -30.86 14.40 15.41
C THR A 39 -31.02 14.24 13.90
N ASN A 40 -30.21 14.95 13.10
CA ASN A 40 -30.19 14.85 11.64
C ASN A 40 -28.74 14.92 11.10
N PRO A 41 -28.17 13.81 10.62
CA PRO A 41 -26.77 13.76 10.17
C PRO A 41 -26.49 14.66 8.97
N LYS A 42 -27.44 14.81 8.03
CA LYS A 42 -27.25 15.65 6.83
C LYS A 42 -27.14 17.13 7.17
N ALA A 43 -27.93 17.60 8.13
CA ALA A 43 -27.90 18.99 8.59
C ALA A 43 -26.59 19.31 9.33
N ALA A 44 -26.13 18.38 10.19
CA ALA A 44 -24.85 18.52 10.88
C ALA A 44 -23.65 18.52 9.91
N THR A 45 -23.65 17.63 8.91
CA THR A 45 -22.61 17.63 7.86
C THR A 45 -22.59 18.93 7.07
N ARG A 46 -23.76 19.49 6.73
CA ARG A 46 -23.85 20.76 6.00
C ARG A 46 -23.30 21.92 6.83
N ALA A 47 -23.71 22.02 8.09
CA ALA A 47 -23.20 23.04 9.01
C ALA A 47 -21.67 22.96 9.18
N TRP A 48 -21.10 21.75 9.19
CA TRP A 48 -19.65 21.56 9.20
C TRP A 48 -18.99 21.94 7.86
N LEU A 49 -19.56 21.53 6.72
CA LEU A 49 -19.04 21.88 5.40
C LEU A 49 -19.05 23.40 5.15
N ASP A 50 -20.00 24.12 5.73
CA ASP A 50 -20.09 25.58 5.65
C ASP A 50 -18.97 26.28 6.45
N THR A 51 -18.25 25.56 7.33
CA THR A 51 -17.05 26.09 8.04
C THR A 51 -15.77 26.01 7.20
N MET A 52 -15.76 25.25 6.09
CA MET A 52 -14.57 25.08 5.26
C MET A 52 -14.45 26.17 4.17
N PRO A 53 -13.25 26.72 3.95
CA PRO A 53 -12.98 27.60 2.82
C PRO A 53 -13.36 26.95 1.47
N PRO A 54 -14.03 27.67 0.55
CA PRO A 54 -14.47 27.10 -0.74
C PRO A 54 -13.34 26.56 -1.62
N ASN A 55 -12.15 27.17 -1.57
CA ASN A 55 -10.95 26.73 -2.30
C ASN A 55 -10.41 25.37 -1.79
N GLU A 56 -10.38 25.17 -0.47
CA GLU A 56 -9.94 23.91 0.14
C GLU A 56 -10.91 22.77 -0.17
N LYS A 57 -12.22 23.06 -0.10
CA LYS A 57 -13.25 22.09 -0.47
C LYS A 57 -13.12 21.65 -1.92
N ALA A 58 -12.99 22.60 -2.86
CA ALA A 58 -12.84 22.28 -4.28
C ALA A 58 -11.57 21.44 -4.56
N ARG A 59 -10.46 21.73 -3.87
CA ARG A 59 -9.22 20.94 -3.97
C ARG A 59 -9.40 19.51 -3.45
N ALA A 60 -10.10 19.35 -2.33
CA ALA A 60 -10.42 18.04 -1.77
C ALA A 60 -11.33 17.24 -2.72
N ASP A 61 -12.40 17.86 -3.23
CA ASP A 61 -13.33 17.25 -4.17
C ASP A 61 -12.59 16.78 -5.44
N ALA A 62 -11.74 17.62 -6.04
CA ALA A 62 -10.92 17.27 -7.21
C ALA A 62 -9.97 16.09 -6.94
N TYR A 63 -9.37 16.05 -5.74
CA TYR A 63 -8.55 14.92 -5.32
C TYR A 63 -9.39 13.64 -5.26
N PHE A 64 -10.52 13.64 -4.53
CA PHE A 64 -11.35 12.45 -4.37
C PHE A 64 -11.96 11.96 -5.69
N GLU A 65 -12.46 12.86 -6.53
CA GLU A 65 -13.00 12.52 -7.84
C GLU A 65 -11.92 11.90 -8.75
N GLY A 66 -10.71 12.44 -8.72
CA GLY A 66 -9.57 11.86 -9.41
C GLY A 66 -9.26 10.44 -8.94
N SER A 67 -9.38 10.16 -7.64
CA SER A 67 -9.17 8.80 -7.09
C SER A 67 -10.18 7.79 -7.65
N TYR A 68 -11.43 8.18 -7.92
CA TYR A 68 -12.41 7.27 -8.53
C TYR A 68 -12.02 6.84 -9.95
N TRP A 69 -11.47 7.77 -10.73
CA TRP A 69 -10.95 7.45 -12.06
C TRP A 69 -9.74 6.53 -11.99
N LEU A 70 -8.87 6.70 -11.00
CA LEU A 70 -7.72 5.80 -10.79
C LEU A 70 -8.15 4.36 -10.49
N ILE A 71 -9.27 4.14 -9.78
CA ILE A 71 -9.81 2.80 -9.58
C ILE A 71 -10.15 2.14 -10.93
N LEU A 72 -10.80 2.88 -11.83
CA LEU A 72 -11.10 2.40 -13.17
C LEU A 72 -9.82 2.10 -13.96
N TRP A 73 -8.83 3.01 -13.94
CA TRP A 73 -7.58 2.82 -14.65
C TRP A 73 -6.75 1.64 -14.13
N ASN A 74 -6.71 1.43 -12.81
CA ASN A 74 -6.09 0.25 -12.21
C ASN A 74 -6.75 -1.05 -12.68
N PHE A 75 -8.08 -1.07 -12.72
CA PHE A 75 -8.82 -2.21 -13.26
C PHE A 75 -8.51 -2.45 -14.74
N LEU A 76 -8.56 -1.41 -15.58
CA LEU A 76 -8.27 -1.51 -17.01
C LEU A 76 -6.83 -1.96 -17.26
N LEU A 77 -5.86 -1.42 -16.51
CA LEU A 77 -4.47 -1.83 -16.60
C LEU A 77 -4.30 -3.30 -16.20
N THR A 78 -4.96 -3.73 -15.13
CA THR A 78 -4.94 -5.14 -14.69
C THR A 78 -5.48 -6.07 -15.79
N VAL A 79 -6.61 -5.72 -16.39
CA VAL A 79 -7.19 -6.49 -17.52
C VAL A 79 -6.25 -6.47 -18.72
N ALA A 80 -5.67 -5.32 -19.05
CA ALA A 80 -4.72 -5.19 -20.15
C ALA A 80 -3.46 -6.06 -19.94
N ILE A 81 -2.91 -6.07 -18.72
CA ILE A 81 -1.78 -6.93 -18.34
C ILE A 81 -2.17 -8.41 -18.47
N ALA A 82 -3.34 -8.80 -17.96
CA ALA A 82 -3.81 -10.19 -18.06
C ALA A 82 -3.98 -10.63 -19.52
N LEU A 83 -4.60 -9.79 -20.36
CA LEU A 83 -4.75 -10.04 -21.80
C LEU A 83 -3.40 -10.07 -22.52
N LEU A 84 -2.46 -9.18 -22.17
CA LEU A 84 -1.10 -9.18 -22.70
C LEU A 84 -0.40 -10.51 -22.39
N LEU A 85 -0.41 -10.94 -21.13
CA LEU A 85 0.23 -12.20 -20.69
C LEU A 85 -0.39 -13.42 -21.37
N LEU A 86 -1.71 -13.40 -21.57
CA LEU A 86 -2.45 -14.47 -22.25
C LEU A 86 -2.15 -14.52 -23.76
N THR A 87 -2.24 -13.39 -24.45
CA THR A 87 -2.06 -13.30 -25.91
C THR A 87 -0.61 -13.54 -26.35
N THR A 88 0.36 -13.01 -25.61
CA THR A 88 1.79 -13.21 -25.88
C THR A 88 2.30 -14.60 -25.48
N LYS A 89 1.47 -15.38 -24.76
CA LYS A 89 1.84 -16.65 -24.13
C LYS A 89 3.08 -16.52 -23.23
N LEU A 90 3.34 -15.32 -22.70
CA LEU A 90 4.50 -15.05 -21.86
C LEU A 90 4.46 -15.90 -20.58
N SER A 91 3.28 -16.09 -19.99
CA SER A 91 3.08 -17.00 -18.86
C SER A 91 3.54 -18.43 -19.18
N ALA A 92 3.22 -18.94 -20.37
CA ALA A 92 3.68 -20.26 -20.81
C ALA A 92 5.20 -20.33 -20.98
N ARG A 93 5.84 -19.25 -21.44
CA ARG A 93 7.31 -19.16 -21.56
C ARG A 93 7.98 -19.22 -20.18
N ILE A 94 7.48 -18.47 -19.20
CA ILE A 94 8.00 -18.51 -17.81
C ILE A 94 7.87 -19.92 -17.24
N ARG A 95 6.71 -20.55 -17.41
CA ARG A 95 6.48 -21.93 -16.97
C ARG A 95 7.46 -22.92 -17.64
N ASN A 96 7.69 -22.78 -18.95
CA ASN A 96 8.60 -23.66 -19.67
C ASN A 96 10.06 -23.45 -19.21
N LEU A 97 10.45 -22.20 -18.93
CA LEU A 97 11.76 -21.89 -18.33
C LEU A 97 11.90 -22.53 -16.95
N ALA A 98 10.88 -22.41 -16.09
CA ALA A 98 10.87 -23.05 -14.78
C ALA A 98 11.00 -24.58 -14.88
N ALA A 99 10.33 -25.21 -15.86
CA ALA A 99 10.42 -26.64 -16.12
C ALA A 99 11.79 -27.07 -16.68
N ALA A 100 12.47 -26.19 -17.42
CA ALA A 100 13.83 -26.43 -17.90
C ALA A 100 14.88 -26.33 -16.78
N LEU A 101 14.64 -25.49 -15.77
CA LEU A 101 15.55 -25.29 -14.63
C LEU A 101 15.48 -26.42 -13.59
N THR A 102 14.31 -27.02 -13.38
CA THR A 102 14.15 -28.08 -12.37
C THR A 102 13.04 -29.06 -12.74
N SER A 103 13.20 -30.32 -12.34
CA SER A 103 12.17 -31.36 -12.46
C SER A 103 11.16 -31.34 -11.30
N PHE A 104 11.46 -30.65 -10.19
CA PHE A 104 10.63 -30.67 -8.98
C PHE A 104 9.46 -29.68 -9.09
N ARG A 105 8.25 -30.21 -9.25
CA ARG A 105 7.03 -29.45 -9.58
C ARG A 105 6.70 -28.29 -8.62
N PRO A 106 6.82 -28.42 -7.28
CA PRO A 106 6.60 -27.29 -6.38
C PRO A 106 7.60 -26.14 -6.60
N VAL A 107 8.87 -26.45 -6.87
CA VAL A 107 9.88 -25.42 -7.14
C VAL A 107 9.63 -24.77 -8.50
N GLN A 108 9.10 -25.49 -9.49
CA GLN A 108 8.65 -24.87 -10.75
C GLN A 108 7.58 -23.79 -10.51
N ALA A 109 6.62 -24.05 -9.61
CA ALA A 109 5.60 -23.07 -9.23
C ALA A 109 6.21 -21.84 -8.53
N GLY A 110 7.23 -22.06 -7.68
CA GLY A 110 7.99 -20.98 -7.06
C GLY A 110 8.74 -20.12 -8.08
N ILE A 111 9.49 -20.74 -9.01
CA ILE A 111 10.20 -20.02 -10.08
C ILE A 111 9.22 -19.26 -10.98
N TYR A 112 8.06 -19.87 -11.28
CA TYR A 112 7.00 -19.19 -12.02
C TYR A 112 6.54 -17.92 -11.30
N ALA A 113 6.34 -17.97 -9.98
CA ALA A 113 5.93 -16.82 -9.19
C ALA A 113 6.96 -15.68 -9.23
N ILE A 114 8.26 -15.98 -9.23
CA ILE A 114 9.33 -14.98 -9.38
C ILE A 114 9.16 -14.23 -10.71
N GLY A 115 9.12 -14.96 -11.83
CA GLY A 115 9.01 -14.35 -13.15
C GLY A 115 7.71 -13.55 -13.31
N PHE A 116 6.61 -14.10 -12.81
CA PHE A 116 5.31 -13.43 -12.81
C PHE A 116 5.36 -12.12 -12.02
N ALA A 117 5.90 -12.12 -10.79
CA ALA A 117 6.00 -10.95 -9.93
C ALA A 117 6.85 -9.83 -10.55
N ILE A 118 7.99 -10.16 -11.16
CA ILE A 118 8.85 -9.16 -11.82
C ILE A 118 8.11 -8.50 -12.99
N ILE A 119 7.44 -9.30 -13.83
CA ILE A 119 6.73 -8.79 -15.01
C ILE A 119 5.55 -7.94 -14.59
N THR A 120 4.73 -8.39 -13.63
CA THR A 120 3.57 -7.60 -13.18
C THR A 120 4.00 -6.34 -12.47
N TRP A 121 5.05 -6.37 -11.65
CA TRP A 121 5.62 -5.16 -11.04
C TRP A 121 6.08 -4.16 -12.10
N ALA A 122 6.85 -4.60 -13.09
CA ALA A 122 7.35 -3.74 -14.16
C ALA A 122 6.22 -3.12 -15.00
N LEU A 123 5.16 -3.88 -15.28
CA LEU A 123 4.02 -3.41 -16.07
C LEU A 123 3.10 -2.46 -15.27
N ASN A 124 3.05 -2.58 -13.95
CA ASN A 124 2.28 -1.66 -13.08
C ASN A 124 3.05 -0.38 -12.73
N LEU A 125 4.38 -0.38 -12.87
CA LEU A 125 5.27 0.72 -12.49
C LEU A 125 4.84 2.09 -13.05
N PRO A 126 4.44 2.23 -14.33
CA PRO A 126 4.07 3.55 -14.88
C PRO A 126 2.85 4.16 -14.18
N LEU A 127 1.81 3.36 -13.93
CA LEU A 127 0.61 3.83 -13.25
C LEU A 127 0.88 4.08 -11.76
N SER A 128 1.62 3.19 -11.09
CA SER A 128 1.98 3.39 -9.68
C SER A 128 2.87 4.62 -9.47
N CYS A 129 3.75 4.94 -10.42
CA CYS A 129 4.52 6.19 -10.41
C CYS A 129 3.61 7.42 -10.52
N TYR A 130 2.59 7.36 -11.36
CA TYR A 130 1.63 8.45 -11.46
C TYR A 130 0.84 8.63 -10.15
N GLU A 131 0.29 7.54 -9.63
CA GLU A 131 -0.61 7.56 -8.46
C GLU A 131 0.12 7.91 -7.17
N ALA A 132 1.23 7.21 -6.87
CA ALA A 132 1.90 7.30 -5.58
C ALA A 132 3.00 8.37 -5.52
N PHE A 133 3.52 8.81 -6.67
CA PHE A 133 4.55 9.85 -6.72
C PHE A 133 4.03 11.13 -7.36
N ALA A 134 3.72 11.12 -8.66
CA ALA A 134 3.43 12.37 -9.39
C ALA A 134 2.19 13.09 -8.85
N ARG A 135 1.09 12.36 -8.62
CA ARG A 135 -0.17 12.91 -8.13
C ARG A 135 -0.05 13.40 -6.68
N GLU A 136 0.56 12.64 -5.79
CA GLU A 136 0.78 13.07 -4.40
C GLU A 136 1.59 14.37 -4.32
N HIS A 137 2.58 14.56 -5.21
CA HIS A 137 3.32 15.82 -5.30
C HIS A 137 2.48 16.98 -5.87
N GLN A 138 1.59 16.71 -6.84
CA GLN A 138 0.69 17.72 -7.38
C GLN A 138 -0.26 18.29 -6.31
N TYR A 139 -0.66 17.47 -5.33
CA TYR A 139 -1.53 17.89 -4.23
C TYR A 139 -0.76 18.32 -2.97
N GLY A 140 0.58 18.33 -3.01
CA GLY A 140 1.44 18.67 -1.87
C GLY A 140 1.31 17.69 -0.69
N MET A 141 0.87 16.46 -0.95
CA MET A 141 0.65 15.42 0.05
C MET A 141 1.90 14.56 0.31
N SER A 142 2.89 14.62 -0.58
CA SER A 142 4.17 13.92 -0.43
C SER A 142 5.37 14.86 -0.55
N ASN A 143 6.37 14.63 0.30
CA ASN A 143 7.70 15.25 0.24
C ASN A 143 8.79 14.25 -0.17
N GLN A 144 8.42 13.05 -0.61
CA GLN A 144 9.34 11.96 -0.91
C GLN A 144 10.03 12.18 -2.25
N THR A 145 11.35 12.03 -2.34
CA THR A 145 12.04 12.11 -3.66
C THR A 145 11.76 10.89 -4.54
N PHE A 146 11.89 11.04 -5.86
CA PHE A 146 11.67 9.93 -6.81
C PHE A 146 12.56 8.72 -6.51
N GLY A 147 13.82 8.95 -6.13
CA GLY A 147 14.76 7.87 -5.78
C GLY A 147 14.35 7.12 -4.52
N ALA A 148 13.80 7.82 -3.51
CA ALA A 148 13.27 7.19 -2.31
C ALA A 148 12.03 6.34 -2.61
N TRP A 149 11.08 6.89 -3.38
CA TRP A 149 9.88 6.17 -3.83
C TRP A 149 10.23 4.90 -4.61
N PHE A 150 11.13 5.02 -5.59
CA PHE A 150 11.54 3.88 -6.40
C PHE A 150 12.31 2.83 -5.58
N GLY A 151 13.15 3.28 -4.63
CA GLY A 151 13.83 2.41 -3.69
C GLY A 151 12.86 1.62 -2.81
N GLU A 152 11.78 2.23 -2.33
CA GLU A 152 10.72 1.54 -1.59
C GLU A 152 9.97 0.54 -2.46
N SER A 153 9.66 0.90 -3.71
CA SER A 153 9.06 -0.01 -4.68
C SER A 153 9.93 -1.25 -4.94
N LEU A 154 11.25 -1.07 -5.04
CA LEU A 154 12.21 -2.18 -5.16
C LEU A 154 12.33 -3.04 -3.90
N LYS A 155 12.29 -2.43 -2.70
CA LYS A 155 12.25 -3.20 -1.44
C LYS A 155 10.98 -4.05 -1.36
N ALA A 156 9.83 -3.49 -1.73
CA ALA A 156 8.57 -4.21 -1.79
C ALA A 156 8.62 -5.37 -2.78
N LEU A 157 9.20 -5.14 -3.97
CA LEU A 157 9.47 -6.22 -4.93
C LEU A 157 10.37 -7.31 -4.32
N ALA A 158 11.48 -6.94 -3.69
CA ALA A 158 12.42 -7.90 -3.10
C ALA A 158 11.75 -8.79 -2.05
N ILE A 159 10.91 -8.22 -1.18
CA ILE A 159 10.10 -8.99 -0.22
C ILE A 159 9.15 -9.94 -0.95
N ALA A 160 8.45 -9.46 -1.98
CA ALA A 160 7.56 -10.29 -2.80
C ALA A 160 8.29 -11.44 -3.49
N LEU A 161 9.52 -11.23 -3.96
CA LEU A 161 10.36 -12.27 -4.57
C LEU A 161 10.83 -13.34 -3.59
N VAL A 162 10.78 -13.09 -2.28
CA VAL A 162 11.07 -14.10 -1.25
C VAL A 162 9.78 -14.82 -0.85
N ILE A 163 8.70 -14.08 -0.58
CA ILE A 163 7.46 -14.64 -0.02
C ILE A 163 6.65 -15.40 -1.08
N LEU A 164 6.40 -14.80 -2.25
CA LEU A 164 5.52 -15.38 -3.27
C LEU A 164 5.97 -16.77 -3.74
N PRO A 165 7.27 -17.03 -4.00
CA PRO A 165 7.70 -18.35 -4.47
C PRO A 165 7.45 -19.45 -3.44
N ILE A 166 7.67 -19.16 -2.16
CA ILE A 166 7.41 -20.09 -1.05
C ILE A 166 5.92 -20.40 -0.98
N VAL A 167 5.08 -19.36 -1.02
CA VAL A 167 3.62 -19.49 -0.98
C VAL A 167 3.12 -20.32 -2.17
N PHE A 168 3.58 -20.03 -3.39
CA PHE A 168 3.17 -20.77 -4.59
C PHE A 168 3.64 -22.22 -4.57
N ALA A 169 4.85 -22.50 -4.09
CA ALA A 169 5.35 -23.86 -3.94
C ALA A 169 4.51 -24.67 -2.94
N ILE A 170 4.15 -24.08 -1.79
CA ILE A 170 3.31 -24.74 -0.78
C ILE A 170 1.89 -24.95 -1.31
N LEU A 171 1.26 -23.92 -1.90
CA LEU A 171 -0.09 -24.03 -2.46
C LEU A 171 -0.15 -25.08 -3.58
N TYR A 172 0.85 -25.12 -4.46
CA TYR A 172 0.96 -26.15 -5.48
C TYR A 172 1.07 -27.55 -4.86
N SER A 173 1.83 -27.68 -3.77
CA SER A 173 1.96 -28.95 -3.04
C SER A 173 0.64 -29.40 -2.43
N ILE A 174 -0.12 -28.48 -1.79
CA ILE A 174 -1.45 -28.75 -1.25
C ILE A 174 -2.38 -29.24 -2.36
N PHE A 175 -2.41 -28.55 -3.50
CA PHE A 175 -3.21 -28.93 -4.65
C PHE A 175 -2.88 -30.34 -5.16
N ARG A 176 -1.59 -30.69 -5.21
CA ARG A 176 -1.12 -32.01 -5.68
C ARG A 176 -1.46 -33.14 -4.72
N VAL A 177 -1.39 -32.90 -3.40
CA VAL A 177 -1.60 -33.93 -2.38
C VAL A 177 -3.09 -34.11 -2.07
N THR A 178 -3.86 -33.04 -1.99
CA THR A 178 -5.24 -33.05 -1.47
C THR A 178 -6.28 -32.75 -2.55
N GLN A 179 -6.20 -33.42 -3.71
CA GLN A 179 -6.97 -33.07 -4.93
C GLN A 179 -8.48 -32.81 -4.75
N ARG A 180 -9.19 -33.51 -3.85
CA ARG A 180 -10.63 -33.31 -3.61
C ARG A 180 -10.94 -32.27 -2.53
N THR A 181 -10.04 -32.09 -1.57
CA THR A 181 -10.21 -31.23 -0.38
C THR A 181 -9.22 -30.06 -0.34
N TRP A 182 -8.55 -29.78 -1.45
CA TRP A 182 -7.48 -28.79 -1.54
C TRP A 182 -7.94 -27.39 -1.14
N TRP A 183 -9.20 -27.05 -1.41
CA TRP A 183 -9.78 -25.77 -1.06
C TRP A 183 -9.86 -25.59 0.47
N ILE A 184 -10.07 -26.66 1.25
CA ILE A 184 -10.07 -26.62 2.72
C ILE A 184 -8.64 -26.35 3.21
N TRP A 185 -7.68 -27.13 2.72
CA TRP A 185 -6.29 -27.00 3.15
C TRP A 185 -5.65 -25.68 2.70
N ALA A 186 -5.96 -25.21 1.49
CA ALA A 186 -5.49 -23.94 0.97
C ALA A 186 -6.08 -22.75 1.73
N THR A 187 -7.36 -22.81 2.12
CA THR A 187 -7.99 -21.76 2.94
C THR A 187 -7.47 -21.75 4.37
N ILE A 188 -7.22 -22.91 5.00
CA ILE A 188 -6.56 -23.00 6.31
C ILE A 188 -5.16 -22.40 6.23
N PHE A 189 -4.35 -22.84 5.26
CA PHE A 189 -3.01 -22.30 5.05
C PHE A 189 -3.04 -20.78 4.79
N GLY A 190 -3.92 -20.31 3.90
CA GLY A 190 -4.07 -18.89 3.58
C GLY A 190 -4.49 -18.05 4.78
N THR A 191 -5.42 -18.56 5.60
CA THR A 191 -5.86 -17.88 6.85
C THR A 191 -4.71 -17.78 7.84
N ILE A 192 -3.99 -18.87 8.09
CA ILE A 192 -2.84 -18.87 9.02
C ILE A 192 -1.76 -17.91 8.52
N LEU A 193 -1.40 -18.00 7.24
CA LEU A 193 -0.39 -17.15 6.63
C LEU A 193 -0.78 -15.66 6.73
N THR A 194 -2.02 -15.31 6.40
CA THR A 194 -2.50 -13.92 6.42
C THR A 194 -2.54 -13.37 7.85
N THR A 195 -2.97 -14.18 8.83
CA THR A 195 -2.94 -13.79 10.25
C THR A 195 -1.51 -13.55 10.72
N LEU A 196 -0.58 -14.45 10.39
CA LEU A 196 0.84 -14.29 10.73
C LEU A 196 1.45 -13.04 10.08
N LEU A 197 1.16 -12.78 8.81
CA LEU A 197 1.65 -11.60 8.10
C LEU A 197 1.06 -10.30 8.66
N ASN A 198 -0.22 -10.28 9.07
CA ASN A 198 -0.81 -9.10 9.72
C ASN A 198 -0.21 -8.85 11.12
N MET A 199 0.09 -9.91 11.87
CA MET A 199 0.73 -9.78 13.18
C MET A 199 2.21 -9.37 13.05
N ALA A 200 2.91 -9.93 12.06
CA ALA A 200 4.32 -9.64 11.79
C ALA A 200 4.52 -8.30 11.05
N GLY A 201 3.50 -7.79 10.36
CA GLY A 201 3.57 -6.60 9.51
C GLY A 201 4.11 -5.37 10.24
N PRO A 202 3.44 -4.92 11.32
CA PRO A 202 3.90 -3.77 12.08
C PRO A 202 5.29 -3.96 12.68
N VAL A 203 5.60 -5.16 13.17
CA VAL A 203 6.85 -5.42 13.92
C VAL A 203 8.06 -5.59 13.00
N PHE A 204 7.90 -6.24 11.85
CA PHE A 204 9.02 -6.64 10.99
C PHE A 204 9.01 -5.97 9.62
N ILE A 205 7.84 -5.66 9.06
CA ILE A 205 7.74 -5.12 7.70
C ILE A 205 7.84 -3.59 7.74
N GLU A 206 7.05 -2.92 8.58
CA GLU A 206 7.04 -1.45 8.64
C GLU A 206 8.41 -0.83 8.94
N PRO A 207 9.26 -1.36 9.85
CA PRO A 207 10.57 -0.77 10.14
C PRO A 207 11.58 -0.86 8.97
N ILE A 208 11.33 -1.71 7.97
CA ILE A 208 12.16 -1.79 6.74
C ILE A 208 11.93 -0.58 5.84
N PHE A 209 10.71 -0.02 5.89
CA PHE A 209 10.30 1.12 5.08
C PHE A 209 10.42 2.43 5.85
N ASN A 210 10.14 2.42 7.16
CA ASN A 210 10.01 3.62 7.97
C ASN A 210 10.99 3.65 9.14
N LYS A 211 11.47 4.85 9.47
CA LYS A 211 12.23 5.10 10.71
C LYS A 211 11.30 5.56 11.80
N TYR A 212 11.33 4.88 12.93
CA TYR A 212 10.54 5.22 14.12
C TYR A 212 11.46 5.83 15.18
N THR A 213 11.13 7.03 15.64
CA THR A 213 11.86 7.74 16.71
C THR A 213 10.97 7.87 17.95
N PRO A 214 11.50 7.65 19.18
CA PRO A 214 10.72 7.75 20.40
C PRO A 214 10.19 9.16 20.63
N LEU A 215 8.94 9.26 21.07
CA LEU A 215 8.29 10.55 21.32
C LEU A 215 8.94 11.23 22.54
N THR A 216 9.69 12.29 22.30
CA THR A 216 10.52 12.94 23.32
C THR A 216 9.80 14.11 23.99
N ASP A 217 8.84 14.73 23.29
CA ASP A 217 8.12 15.91 23.76
C ASP A 217 7.12 15.57 24.89
N PRO A 218 7.31 16.07 26.11
CA PRO A 218 6.41 15.80 27.24
C PRO A 218 5.01 16.42 27.04
N GLU A 219 4.88 17.54 26.34
CA GLU A 219 3.58 18.22 26.12
C GLU A 219 2.63 17.36 25.28
N VAL A 220 3.18 16.58 24.34
CA VAL A 220 2.41 15.64 23.51
C VAL A 220 2.34 14.26 24.17
N ARG A 221 3.42 13.79 24.80
CA ARG A 221 3.51 12.44 25.37
C ARG A 221 2.61 12.26 26.59
N ASP A 222 2.57 13.23 27.49
CA ASP A 222 1.94 13.06 28.80
C ASP A 222 0.39 13.00 28.72
N PRO A 223 -0.29 13.76 27.84
CA PRO A 223 -1.72 13.56 27.56
C PRO A 223 -2.06 12.19 26.95
N ILE A 224 -1.11 11.56 26.23
CA ILE A 224 -1.30 10.25 25.60
C ILE A 224 -1.01 9.10 26.58
N ASN A 225 -0.14 9.32 27.56
CA ASN A 225 0.23 8.33 28.57
C ASN A 225 -0.26 8.74 29.98
N PRO A 226 -1.58 8.78 30.23
CA PRO A 226 -2.13 9.10 31.53
C PRO A 226 -1.94 7.89 32.48
N GLY A 227 -0.73 7.76 33.02
CA GLY A 227 -0.41 6.87 34.12
C GLY A 227 -0.39 5.35 33.84
N PRO A 228 0.05 4.55 34.83
CA PRO A 228 0.43 3.15 34.67
C PRO A 228 -0.73 2.16 34.41
N ALA A 229 -1.99 2.63 34.41
CA ALA A 229 -3.16 1.76 34.37
C ALA A 229 -3.90 1.71 33.02
N SER A 230 -3.56 2.56 32.04
CA SER A 230 -4.41 2.72 30.84
C SER A 230 -3.94 1.94 29.62
N PHE A 231 -2.65 1.65 29.45
CA PHE A 231 -2.14 0.79 28.36
C PHE A 231 -0.82 0.10 28.79
N CYS A 232 -0.80 -1.23 28.96
CA CYS A 232 0.37 -2.03 29.38
C CYS A 232 1.70 -1.48 28.81
N GLY A 233 2.57 -0.89 29.63
CA GLY A 233 3.62 0.06 29.24
C GLY A 233 4.58 -0.35 28.11
N GLY A 234 4.54 0.39 27.01
CA GLY A 234 5.51 0.29 25.91
C GLY A 234 5.67 1.69 25.32
N SER A 235 6.89 2.03 24.92
CA SER A 235 7.20 3.37 24.43
C SER A 235 6.50 3.62 23.09
N ILE A 236 5.93 4.81 22.94
CA ILE A 236 5.30 5.25 21.69
C ILE A 236 6.39 5.91 20.84
N ALA A 237 6.59 5.40 19.63
CA ALA A 237 7.44 6.00 18.63
C ALA A 237 6.60 6.58 17.50
N THR A 238 7.07 7.68 16.93
CA THR A 238 6.49 8.30 15.73
C THR A 238 7.48 8.22 14.58
N ASN A 239 6.98 8.01 13.38
CA ASN A 239 7.77 8.16 12.16
C ASN A 239 7.65 9.58 11.57
N GLU A 240 8.39 9.84 10.50
CA GLU A 240 8.44 11.13 9.78
C GLU A 240 7.08 11.56 9.18
N THR A 241 6.16 10.61 9.00
CA THR A 241 4.79 10.83 8.51
C THR A 241 3.74 10.94 9.62
N GLY A 242 4.17 10.95 10.89
CA GLY A 242 3.28 11.04 12.05
C GLY A 242 2.57 9.74 12.45
N GLN A 243 2.90 8.61 11.81
CA GLN A 243 2.39 7.29 12.20
C GLN A 243 2.98 6.89 13.55
N ARG A 244 2.11 6.42 14.46
CA ARG A 244 2.47 6.02 15.82
C ARG A 244 2.57 4.50 15.90
N GLN A 245 3.75 4.00 16.25
CA GLN A 245 3.98 2.59 16.52
C GLN A 245 4.40 2.40 17.98
N ARG A 246 3.87 1.35 18.60
CA ARG A 246 4.27 0.95 19.95
C ARG A 246 5.49 0.05 19.86
N LEU A 247 6.60 0.50 20.42
CA LEU A 247 7.79 -0.33 20.55
C LEU A 247 7.60 -1.25 21.76
N GLY A 248 8.07 -2.49 21.65
CA GLY A 248 8.22 -3.38 22.80
C GLY A 248 9.09 -2.71 23.88
N LEU A 249 8.94 -3.13 25.13
CA LEU A 249 9.66 -2.58 26.29
C LEU A 249 11.13 -2.32 25.95
N SER A 250 11.53 -1.04 25.98
CA SER A 250 12.93 -0.66 25.82
C SER A 250 13.67 -1.13 27.06
N ARG A 251 14.88 -1.68 26.90
CA ARG A 251 15.71 -2.21 27.99
C ARG A 251 15.97 -1.18 29.10
N ASN A 252 15.82 0.12 28.81
CA ASN A 252 15.97 1.21 29.79
C ASN A 252 14.77 1.39 30.74
N ASP A 253 13.60 0.86 30.41
CA ASP A 253 12.41 0.95 31.28
C ASP A 253 12.43 -0.10 32.40
N ALA A 254 13.28 -1.14 32.28
CA ALA A 254 13.46 -2.17 33.30
C ALA A 254 14.38 -1.75 34.46
N ASP A 255 15.14 -0.66 34.32
CA ASP A 255 16.10 -0.17 35.32
C ASP A 255 15.50 0.94 36.22
N ARG A 256 14.20 1.26 36.04
CA ARG A 256 13.46 2.30 36.77
C ARG A 256 12.34 1.76 37.68
N SER A 257 12.22 0.45 37.83
CA SER A 257 11.26 -0.19 38.76
C SER A 257 11.93 -0.66 40.04
#